data_AF-A0A7S2Z3X0-F1
#
_entry.id   AF-A0A7S2Z3X0-F1
#
_cell.length_a   1.000
_cell.length_b   1.000
_cell.length_c   1.000
_cell.angle_alpha   90.00
_cell.angle_beta   90.00
_cell.angle_gamma   90.00
#
_symmetry.space_group_name_H-M   'P 1'
#
loop_
_entity.id
_entity.type
_entity.pdbx_description
1 polymer ?
#
loop_
_entity_poly.entity_id
_entity_poly.type
_entity_poly.pdbx_seq_one_letter_code
_entity_poly.pdbx_strand_id
1 'polypeptide(L)'
;MVKDLSSEWVAANRGYEWLKLKPDYVNEVEVDAIIIGATYGTGKRGGRLAQYLLGIPRGKGHSDYLLTFCRVGTGLSEAEQQQIHDILQENLSDEMPAMYRATGHRDETPHVWVSDPEKSIVLEVIGDVRTIATTIYATGRSLRFPRVKRMRGDKGIHDLTTLEEVLEQKTEEIIAKRKQKEAAAAKRKGKKISVPKEFLPSCNEKGPGLEPQSSMFSRFLFFQITAGEGETSKEEMESAIRAHGGKVTQNFVSNAGERELICFADHLNWKVKNVILPKVDTLYTSAWVFQCIREGRLVACDRPKYYFKNRLLVDADHDDYGDSFTEEIDTEDLKMLLLGMEEPGKEDPIHPELMHILVELQESWERQEEEEEEQAASPAGVAGGAVKQKEEREEKTEVTVKAERVERAEDNGNRKRKVVKEEELSVQKRVRAERDGAKKEEGEAAEGQVDETVEDLDAFIDGFF
;
A
#
# COMPACT_ATOMS: atom_id res chain seq x y z
N MET A 1 7.35 -17.49 -6.85
CA MET A 1 8.09 -18.26 -5.83
C MET A 1 8.00 -19.73 -6.21
N VAL A 2 9.11 -20.45 -6.10
CA VAL A 2 9.14 -21.91 -6.02
C VAL A 2 9.66 -22.23 -4.63
N LYS A 3 9.06 -23.19 -3.94
CA LYS A 3 9.48 -23.61 -2.59
C LYS A 3 9.57 -25.12 -2.58
N ASP A 4 10.59 -25.65 -1.93
CA ASP A 4 10.55 -27.03 -1.47
C ASP A 4 9.47 -27.18 -0.37
N LEU A 5 8.82 -28.34 -0.35
CA LEU A 5 7.83 -28.73 0.66
C LEU A 5 8.46 -29.48 1.83
N SER A 6 9.63 -30.10 1.64
CA SER A 6 10.41 -30.72 2.72
C SER A 6 11.28 -29.73 3.50
N SER A 7 11.50 -28.51 3.00
CA SER A 7 12.33 -27.52 3.69
C SER A 7 11.64 -26.93 4.92
N GLU A 8 12.33 -26.97 6.05
CA GLU A 8 11.93 -26.23 7.25
C GLU A 8 12.09 -24.71 7.07
N TRP A 9 11.38 -23.93 7.89
CA TRP A 9 11.58 -22.49 7.93
C TRP A 9 12.76 -22.15 8.84
N VAL A 10 13.85 -21.70 8.24
CA VAL A 10 15.05 -21.26 8.97
C VAL A 10 15.16 -19.74 8.91
N ALA A 11 15.15 -19.09 10.07
CA ALA A 11 15.34 -17.65 10.19
C ALA A 11 16.70 -17.22 9.62
N ALA A 12 16.75 -16.04 8.97
CA ALA A 12 17.93 -15.47 8.32
C ALA A 12 18.60 -16.29 7.19
N ASN A 13 18.15 -17.54 6.91
CA ASN A 13 18.70 -18.36 5.84
C ASN A 13 18.45 -17.72 4.45
N ARG A 14 19.45 -17.83 3.55
CA ARG A 14 19.40 -17.42 2.14
C ARG A 14 19.67 -18.61 1.20
N GLY A 15 19.29 -19.82 1.62
CA GLY A 15 19.43 -21.04 0.85
C GLY A 15 18.54 -21.11 -0.39
N TYR A 16 18.66 -22.23 -1.10
CA TYR A 16 18.01 -22.48 -2.39
C TYR A 16 16.64 -23.15 -2.27
N GLU A 17 16.15 -23.35 -1.04
CA GLU A 17 14.87 -24.00 -0.76
C GLU A 17 13.70 -23.15 -1.26
N TRP A 18 13.82 -21.80 -1.16
CA TRP A 18 12.74 -20.84 -1.46
C TRP A 18 13.13 -19.87 -2.58
N LEU A 19 13.09 -20.35 -3.83
CA LEU A 19 13.51 -19.61 -5.01
C LEU A 19 12.53 -18.49 -5.44
N LYS A 20 13.10 -17.31 -5.72
CA LYS A 20 12.40 -16.11 -6.20
C LYS A 20 12.39 -16.05 -7.73
N LEU A 21 11.51 -16.80 -8.39
CA LEU A 21 11.30 -16.64 -9.84
C LEU A 21 10.63 -15.29 -10.13
N LYS A 22 11.31 -14.41 -10.90
CA LYS A 22 10.83 -13.10 -11.36
C LYS A 22 10.80 -13.04 -12.90
N PRO A 23 9.84 -12.32 -13.53
CA PRO A 23 9.86 -12.08 -14.97
C PRO A 23 11.13 -11.39 -15.45
N ASP A 24 11.66 -10.49 -14.61
CA ASP A 24 12.88 -9.70 -14.81
C ASP A 24 14.16 -10.55 -14.92
N TYR A 25 14.11 -11.87 -14.74
CA TYR A 25 15.25 -12.79 -14.97
C TYR A 25 15.18 -13.49 -16.33
N VAL A 26 14.15 -13.20 -17.14
CA VAL A 26 13.87 -13.86 -18.43
C VAL A 26 13.55 -12.83 -19.51
N ASN A 27 12.99 -11.69 -19.13
CA ASN A 27 12.72 -10.56 -20.02
C ASN A 27 13.26 -9.31 -19.29
N GLU A 28 14.40 -8.82 -19.73
CA GLU A 28 15.03 -7.59 -19.25
C GLU A 28 14.88 -6.53 -20.35
N VAL A 29 14.58 -5.29 -19.97
CA VAL A 29 14.66 -4.17 -20.91
C VAL A 29 16.12 -3.75 -20.99
N GLU A 30 16.74 -3.98 -22.15
CA GLU A 30 18.11 -3.59 -22.47
C GLU A 30 18.11 -2.18 -23.08
N VAL A 31 18.84 -1.26 -22.44
CA VAL A 31 19.00 0.12 -22.89
C VAL A 31 20.49 0.42 -23.03
N ASP A 32 20.93 0.79 -24.23
CA ASP A 32 22.27 1.33 -24.46
C ASP A 32 22.23 2.84 -24.16
N ALA A 33 22.87 3.25 -23.06
CA ALA A 33 22.84 4.61 -22.55
C ALA A 33 24.24 5.11 -22.20
N ILE A 34 24.52 6.41 -22.41
CA ILE A 34 25.86 6.97 -22.24
C ILE A 34 26.04 7.60 -20.87
N ILE A 35 27.24 7.54 -20.29
CA ILE A 35 27.55 8.26 -19.05
C ILE A 35 27.61 9.77 -19.35
N ILE A 36 26.83 10.58 -18.64
CA ILE A 36 26.83 12.05 -18.75
C ILE A 36 27.28 12.75 -17.47
N GLY A 37 27.41 11.99 -16.37
CA GLY A 37 27.95 12.48 -15.10
C GLY A 37 28.17 11.34 -14.12
N ALA A 38 28.85 11.62 -13.01
CA ALA A 38 29.19 10.61 -12.02
C ALA A 38 29.23 11.16 -10.58
N THR A 39 29.11 10.24 -9.63
CA THR A 39 29.15 10.51 -8.18
C THR A 39 30.25 9.64 -7.56
N TYR A 40 31.10 10.28 -6.75
CA TYR A 40 32.18 9.60 -6.05
C TYR A 40 31.64 8.62 -4.99
N GLY A 41 32.32 7.48 -4.85
CA GLY A 41 32.00 6.49 -3.84
C GLY A 41 32.39 6.92 -2.43
N THR A 42 31.83 6.24 -1.44
CA THR A 42 32.16 6.38 -0.02
C THR A 42 32.75 5.07 0.53
N GLY A 43 33.41 5.14 1.70
CA GLY A 43 34.03 3.99 2.34
C GLY A 43 35.07 3.31 1.44
N LYS A 44 34.95 1.99 1.24
CA LYS A 44 35.88 1.19 0.40
C LYS A 44 35.96 1.65 -1.08
N ARG A 45 35.01 2.47 -1.56
CA ARG A 45 35.03 3.07 -2.92
C ARG A 45 35.36 4.57 -2.91
N GLY A 46 35.90 5.09 -1.81
CA GLY A 46 36.34 6.48 -1.69
C GLY A 46 37.34 6.87 -2.78
N GLY A 47 37.24 8.11 -3.28
CA GLY A 47 38.12 8.66 -4.32
C GLY A 47 37.82 8.21 -5.76
N ARG A 48 37.09 7.10 -5.95
CA ARG A 48 36.70 6.59 -7.28
C ARG A 48 35.27 6.99 -7.65
N LEU A 49 34.97 7.04 -8.94
CA LEU A 49 33.58 7.14 -9.43
C LEU A 49 32.85 5.82 -9.12
N ALA A 50 31.66 5.89 -8.52
CA ALA A 50 30.95 4.69 -8.04
C ALA A 50 29.48 4.63 -8.46
N GLN A 51 28.89 5.76 -8.85
CA GLN A 51 27.57 5.81 -9.49
C GLN A 51 27.65 6.73 -10.70
N TYR A 52 26.96 6.35 -11.77
CA TYR A 52 26.98 7.00 -13.07
C TYR A 52 25.56 7.46 -13.41
N LEU A 53 25.42 8.74 -13.76
CA LEU A 53 24.21 9.33 -14.33
C LEU A 53 24.24 9.08 -15.84
N LEU A 54 23.16 8.50 -16.36
CA LEU A 54 23.06 8.10 -17.76
C LEU A 54 22.16 9.05 -18.55
N GLY A 55 22.56 9.30 -19.79
CA GLY A 55 21.83 10.09 -20.77
C GLY A 55 21.36 9.25 -21.95
N ILE A 56 20.20 9.61 -22.51
CA ILE A 56 19.68 9.06 -23.78
C ILE A 56 19.15 10.18 -24.69
N PRO A 57 19.20 10.03 -26.02
CA PRO A 57 18.55 10.93 -26.95
C PRO A 57 17.01 10.79 -26.88
N ARG A 58 16.29 11.86 -27.26
CA ARG A 58 14.81 11.85 -27.22
C ARG A 58 14.19 10.94 -28.28
N GLY A 59 14.67 10.99 -29.51
CA GLY A 59 14.12 10.32 -30.67
C GLY A 59 15.17 10.14 -31.76
N LYS A 60 14.79 9.51 -32.88
CA LYS A 60 15.75 9.12 -33.93
C LYS A 60 16.22 10.30 -34.77
N GLY A 61 17.53 10.57 -34.74
CA GLY A 61 18.20 11.62 -35.50
C GLY A 61 19.41 12.18 -34.76
N HIS A 62 20.00 13.27 -35.26
CA HIS A 62 20.86 14.11 -34.43
C HIS A 62 19.96 14.86 -33.44
N SER A 63 19.93 14.42 -32.17
CA SER A 63 19.34 15.21 -31.10
C SER A 63 20.39 16.19 -30.58
N ASP A 64 20.10 17.49 -30.62
CA ASP A 64 21.00 18.56 -30.13
C ASP A 64 21.31 18.45 -28.61
N TYR A 65 20.61 17.57 -27.89
CA TYR A 65 20.76 17.36 -26.47
C TYR A 65 20.45 15.92 -26.02
N LEU A 66 21.14 15.47 -24.97
CA LEU A 66 20.85 14.24 -24.24
C LEU A 66 19.96 14.55 -23.02
N LEU A 67 18.97 13.69 -22.78
CA LEU A 67 18.11 13.74 -21.60
C LEU A 67 18.68 12.83 -20.49
N THR A 68 18.75 13.33 -19.26
CA THR A 68 19.02 12.49 -18.08
C THR A 68 17.94 11.39 -17.95
N PHE A 69 18.35 10.14 -17.70
CA PHE A 69 17.47 8.97 -17.73
C PHE A 69 17.40 8.18 -16.43
N CYS A 70 18.55 7.70 -15.94
CA CYS A 70 18.65 6.93 -14.69
C CYS A 70 20.07 7.00 -14.13
N ARG A 71 20.22 6.62 -12.85
CA ARG A 71 21.51 6.46 -12.19
C ARG A 71 21.81 4.98 -11.92
N VAL A 72 23.02 4.53 -12.20
CA VAL A 72 23.47 3.13 -12.00
C VAL A 72 24.78 3.06 -11.22
N GLY A 73 24.92 2.07 -10.34
CA GLY A 73 26.15 1.85 -9.54
C GLY A 73 26.40 0.36 -9.19
N THR A 74 25.74 -0.55 -9.92
CA THR A 74 25.83 -2.00 -9.72
C THR A 74 25.90 -2.70 -11.07
N GLY A 75 26.52 -3.89 -11.12
CA GLY A 75 26.71 -4.68 -12.34
C GLY A 75 28.13 -4.66 -12.90
N LEU A 76 28.91 -3.61 -12.61
CA LEU A 76 30.33 -3.50 -12.97
C LEU A 76 31.24 -4.19 -11.94
N SER A 77 32.28 -4.85 -12.41
CA SER A 77 33.43 -5.29 -11.61
C SER A 77 34.31 -4.11 -11.16
N GLU A 78 35.22 -4.34 -10.21
CA GLU A 78 36.13 -3.28 -9.75
C GLU A 78 37.12 -2.84 -10.84
N ALA A 79 37.56 -3.77 -11.70
CA ALA A 79 38.43 -3.47 -12.83
C ALA A 79 37.73 -2.58 -13.88
N GLU A 80 36.47 -2.88 -14.21
CA GLU A 80 35.68 -2.02 -15.12
C GLU A 80 35.38 -0.65 -14.49
N GLN A 81 35.14 -0.58 -13.17
CA GLN A 81 34.97 0.70 -12.47
C GLN A 81 36.24 1.55 -12.51
N GLN A 82 37.43 0.93 -12.36
CA GLN A 82 38.71 1.62 -12.53
C GLN A 82 38.90 2.09 -13.98
N GLN A 83 38.63 1.24 -14.98
CA GLN A 83 38.73 1.62 -16.39
C GLN A 83 37.80 2.80 -16.74
N ILE A 84 36.55 2.79 -16.25
CA ILE A 84 35.62 3.92 -16.44
C ILE A 84 36.13 5.18 -15.73
N HIS A 85 36.71 5.03 -14.53
CA HIS A 85 37.31 6.15 -13.82
C HIS A 85 38.44 6.76 -14.66
N ASP A 86 39.44 5.97 -15.04
CA ASP A 86 40.64 6.40 -15.78
C ASP A 86 40.29 7.12 -17.09
N ILE A 87 39.35 6.57 -17.87
CA ILE A 87 38.88 7.18 -19.13
C ILE A 87 38.15 8.50 -18.88
N LEU A 88 37.31 8.59 -17.85
CA LEU A 88 36.52 9.78 -17.60
C LEU A 88 37.29 10.89 -16.90
N GLN A 89 38.36 10.62 -16.14
CA GLN A 89 39.05 11.63 -15.31
C GLN A 89 39.48 12.87 -16.11
N GLU A 90 39.98 12.69 -17.33
CA GLU A 90 40.44 13.78 -18.21
C GLU A 90 39.30 14.58 -18.86
N ASN A 91 38.06 14.15 -18.66
CA ASN A 91 36.85 14.65 -19.33
C ASN A 91 35.73 15.00 -18.35
N LEU A 92 36.08 15.43 -17.13
CA LEU A 92 35.13 15.90 -16.11
C LEU A 92 34.99 17.42 -16.09
N SER A 93 33.82 17.90 -15.69
CA SER A 93 33.49 19.31 -15.42
C SER A 93 32.59 19.39 -14.18
N ASP A 94 32.77 20.43 -13.37
CA ASP A 94 31.87 20.73 -12.24
C ASP A 94 30.54 21.32 -12.73
N GLU A 95 30.54 22.04 -13.85
CA GLU A 95 29.36 22.61 -14.49
C GLU A 95 28.74 21.66 -15.53
N MET A 96 27.41 21.72 -15.68
CA MET A 96 26.66 20.90 -16.64
C MET A 96 26.81 21.44 -18.08
N PRO A 97 27.34 20.67 -19.04
CA PRO A 97 27.41 21.08 -20.44
C PRO A 97 26.05 21.41 -21.07
N ALA A 98 26.05 22.39 -21.97
CA ALA A 98 24.85 22.90 -22.64
C ALA A 98 24.09 21.86 -23.51
N MET A 99 24.72 20.72 -23.81
CA MET A 99 24.11 19.60 -24.54
C MET A 99 23.34 18.61 -23.63
N TYR A 100 23.30 18.82 -22.31
CA TYR A 100 22.49 18.01 -21.42
C TYR A 100 21.21 18.74 -21.01
N ARG A 101 20.15 17.96 -20.75
CA ARG A 101 18.92 18.45 -20.11
C ARG A 101 18.67 17.61 -18.87
N ALA A 102 18.68 18.31 -17.74
CA ALA A 102 18.35 17.79 -16.41
C ALA A 102 17.14 18.56 -15.86
N THR A 103 16.43 17.97 -14.90
CA THR A 103 15.36 18.65 -14.14
C THR A 103 15.90 19.60 -13.07
N GLY A 104 17.15 19.41 -12.64
CA GLY A 104 17.75 20.14 -11.51
C GLY A 104 17.38 19.53 -10.14
N HIS A 105 16.78 18.34 -10.11
CA HIS A 105 16.45 17.65 -8.88
C HIS A 105 17.72 17.21 -8.15
N ARG A 106 17.78 17.38 -6.82
CA ARG A 106 18.99 17.07 -6.02
C ARG A 106 19.53 15.65 -6.27
N ASP A 107 18.63 14.67 -6.34
CA ASP A 107 19.01 13.25 -6.49
C ASP A 107 19.35 12.87 -7.96
N GLU A 108 19.13 13.79 -8.92
CA GLU A 108 19.56 13.70 -10.31
C GLU A 108 20.99 14.23 -10.48
N THR A 109 21.28 15.37 -9.85
CA THR A 109 22.56 16.08 -9.95
C THR A 109 23.74 15.18 -9.53
N PRO A 110 24.74 14.98 -10.41
CA PRO A 110 25.96 14.24 -10.09
C PRO A 110 26.94 15.12 -9.29
N HIS A 111 28.07 14.56 -8.83
CA HIS A 111 29.16 15.39 -8.28
C HIS A 111 29.97 16.05 -9.40
N VAL A 112 30.11 15.36 -10.54
CA VAL A 112 30.84 15.81 -11.73
C VAL A 112 30.06 15.43 -12.98
N TRP A 113 30.08 16.30 -13.98
CA TRP A 113 29.54 16.06 -15.31
C TRP A 113 30.64 15.60 -16.26
N VAL A 114 30.26 14.91 -17.34
CA VAL A 114 31.19 14.57 -18.42
C VAL A 114 31.18 15.70 -19.44
N SER A 115 32.31 16.35 -19.68
CA SER A 115 32.41 17.57 -20.49
C SER A 115 32.05 17.35 -21.96
N ASP A 116 32.58 16.28 -22.54
CA ASP A 116 32.38 15.87 -23.94
C ASP A 116 31.85 14.42 -24.00
N PRO A 117 30.58 14.18 -24.37
CA PRO A 117 30.01 12.85 -24.41
C PRO A 117 30.57 11.98 -25.54
N GLU A 118 31.23 12.51 -26.58
CA GLU A 118 31.88 11.67 -27.60
C GLU A 118 33.07 10.90 -27.03
N LYS A 119 33.70 11.45 -25.99
CA LYS A 119 34.77 10.80 -25.21
C LYS A 119 34.23 10.03 -23.99
N SER A 120 32.92 9.85 -23.89
CA SER A 120 32.28 9.09 -22.82
C SER A 120 32.07 7.63 -23.20
N ILE A 121 31.60 6.84 -22.24
CA ILE A 121 31.41 5.40 -22.37
C ILE A 121 29.92 5.09 -22.44
N VAL A 122 29.53 4.30 -23.43
CA VAL A 122 28.19 3.71 -23.52
C VAL A 122 28.13 2.45 -22.65
N LEU A 123 27.07 2.31 -21.87
CA LEU A 123 26.80 1.16 -21.02
C LEU A 123 25.51 0.47 -21.50
N GLU A 124 25.56 -0.86 -21.60
CA GLU A 124 24.36 -1.68 -21.77
C GLU A 124 23.76 -1.90 -20.38
N VAL A 125 22.57 -1.33 -20.14
CA VAL A 125 21.93 -1.31 -18.83
C VAL A 125 20.60 -2.06 -18.88
N ILE A 126 20.44 -2.97 -17.93
CA ILE A 126 19.26 -3.81 -17.74
C ILE A 126 18.44 -3.34 -16.53
N GLY A 127 17.12 -3.53 -16.58
CA GLY A 127 16.22 -3.21 -15.47
C GLY A 127 14.89 -3.97 -15.52
N ASP A 128 14.06 -3.79 -14.48
CA ASP A 128 12.65 -4.25 -14.48
C ASP A 128 11.93 -3.65 -15.69
N VAL A 129 11.31 -4.53 -16.48
CA VAL A 129 10.50 -4.23 -17.68
C VAL A 129 9.55 -3.03 -17.51
N ARG A 130 9.10 -2.77 -16.28
CA ARG A 130 8.24 -1.63 -15.97
C ARG A 130 9.09 -0.39 -15.74
N THR A 131 9.39 0.33 -16.82
CA THR A 131 9.84 1.72 -16.72
C THR A 131 8.84 2.53 -15.86
N ILE A 132 9.35 3.22 -14.85
CA ILE A 132 8.57 4.02 -13.91
C ILE A 132 8.43 5.45 -14.44
N ALA A 133 7.29 6.09 -14.20
CA ALA A 133 7.20 7.53 -14.33
C ALA A 133 8.05 8.19 -13.24
N THR A 134 8.70 9.30 -13.55
CA THR A 134 9.60 10.01 -12.64
C THR A 134 9.54 11.50 -12.87
N THR A 135 9.68 12.28 -11.80
CA THR A 135 9.90 13.74 -11.82
C THR A 135 11.37 14.10 -11.61
N ILE A 136 12.24 13.11 -11.39
CA ILE A 136 13.67 13.29 -11.05
C ILE A 136 14.54 13.36 -12.31
N TYR A 137 14.14 12.74 -13.42
CA TYR A 137 14.95 12.64 -14.64
C TYR A 137 14.21 13.26 -15.81
N ALA A 138 14.92 13.98 -16.70
CA ALA A 138 14.34 14.80 -17.76
C ALA A 138 13.60 13.99 -18.85
N THR A 139 13.88 12.69 -18.96
CA THR A 139 13.10 11.74 -19.76
C THR A 139 11.66 11.54 -19.27
N GLY A 140 11.32 11.91 -18.03
CA GLY A 140 10.02 11.61 -17.40
C GLY A 140 9.76 10.10 -17.15
N ARG A 141 10.70 9.24 -17.56
CA ARG A 141 10.70 7.78 -17.40
C ARG A 141 12.07 7.29 -16.97
N SER A 142 12.14 6.33 -16.05
CA SER A 142 13.40 5.73 -15.62
C SER A 142 13.31 4.21 -15.49
N LEU A 143 14.45 3.53 -15.49
CA LEU A 143 14.55 2.11 -15.17
C LEU A 143 14.39 1.88 -13.66
N ARG A 144 13.75 0.78 -13.29
CA ARG A 144 13.69 0.31 -11.91
C ARG A 144 14.71 -0.81 -11.69
N PHE A 145 15.47 -0.69 -10.61
CA PHE A 145 16.61 -1.57 -10.29
C PHE A 145 17.67 -1.67 -11.42
N PRO A 146 18.11 -0.54 -12.02
CA PRO A 146 19.09 -0.57 -13.11
C PRO A 146 20.40 -1.22 -12.69
N ARG A 147 20.97 -2.04 -13.57
CA ARG A 147 22.28 -2.68 -13.44
C ARG A 147 23.00 -2.61 -14.78
N VAL A 148 24.30 -2.40 -14.75
CA VAL A 148 25.12 -2.55 -15.96
C VAL A 148 25.26 -4.03 -16.27
N LYS A 149 25.05 -4.41 -17.53
CA LYS A 149 25.28 -5.76 -18.05
C LYS A 149 26.66 -5.87 -18.68
N ARG A 150 27.12 -4.83 -19.40
CA ARG A 150 28.48 -4.68 -19.93
C ARG A 150 28.77 -3.25 -20.39
N MET A 151 30.05 -2.93 -20.56
CA MET A 151 30.51 -1.73 -21.28
C MET A 151 30.40 -1.93 -22.80
N ARG A 152 30.02 -0.89 -23.55
CA ARG A 152 29.84 -0.89 -25.00
C ARG A 152 30.85 0.01 -25.69
N GLY A 153 32.10 -0.45 -25.75
CA GLY A 153 33.16 0.22 -26.53
C GLY A 153 32.94 0.15 -28.05
N ASP A 154 31.95 -0.61 -28.51
CA ASP A 154 31.52 -0.76 -29.90
C ASP A 154 30.47 0.26 -30.35
N LYS A 155 29.95 1.10 -29.45
CA LYS A 155 28.86 2.06 -29.72
C LYS A 155 29.26 3.50 -29.40
N GLY A 156 28.83 4.43 -30.26
CA GLY A 156 28.96 5.87 -30.03
C GLY A 156 27.66 6.53 -29.57
N ILE A 157 27.69 7.87 -29.47
CA ILE A 157 26.54 8.72 -29.10
C ILE A 157 25.34 8.57 -30.05
N HIS A 158 25.58 8.18 -31.31
CA HIS A 158 24.52 7.97 -32.31
C HIS A 158 23.85 6.59 -32.23
N ASP A 159 24.43 5.63 -31.50
CA ASP A 159 23.94 4.25 -31.39
C ASP A 159 23.12 4.00 -30.10
N LEU A 160 22.82 5.07 -29.36
CA LEU A 160 22.10 5.04 -28.09
C LEU A 160 20.62 4.71 -28.29
N THR A 161 20.04 3.97 -27.34
CA THR A 161 18.60 3.71 -27.32
C THR A 161 17.85 5.01 -27.05
N THR A 162 16.90 5.36 -27.91
CA THR A 162 16.11 6.59 -27.79
C THR A 162 15.01 6.47 -26.72
N LEU A 163 14.58 7.60 -26.15
CA LEU A 163 13.43 7.62 -25.24
C LEU A 163 12.16 7.07 -25.91
N GLU A 164 11.96 7.37 -27.20
CA GLU A 164 10.89 6.78 -28.02
C GLU A 164 10.94 5.24 -28.04
N GLU A 165 12.10 4.64 -28.30
CA GLU A 165 12.26 3.17 -28.26
C GLU A 165 12.01 2.59 -26.86
N VAL A 166 12.47 3.26 -25.79
CA VAL A 166 12.19 2.85 -24.39
C VAL A 166 10.69 2.93 -24.05
N LEU A 167 9.94 3.79 -24.74
CA LEU A 167 8.47 3.88 -24.64
C LEU A 167 7.78 2.79 -25.47
N GLU A 168 8.28 2.50 -26.68
CA GLU A 168 7.74 1.49 -27.61
C GLU A 168 7.99 0.05 -27.14
N GLN A 169 9.19 -0.28 -26.67
CA GLN A 169 9.50 -1.60 -26.10
C GLN A 169 8.46 -2.02 -25.03
N LYS A 170 8.01 -1.07 -24.21
CA LYS A 170 6.96 -1.29 -23.21
C LYS A 170 5.60 -1.60 -23.84
N THR A 171 5.23 -0.99 -24.96
CA THR A 171 3.96 -1.29 -25.62
C THR A 171 4.02 -2.66 -26.31
N GLU A 172 5.10 -2.93 -27.06
CA GLU A 172 5.27 -4.20 -27.75
C GLU A 172 5.39 -5.39 -26.79
N GLU A 173 6.13 -5.26 -25.69
CA GLU A 173 6.20 -6.32 -24.68
C GLU A 173 4.87 -6.54 -23.96
N ILE A 174 4.11 -5.48 -23.65
CA ILE A 174 2.78 -5.64 -23.03
C ILE A 174 1.82 -6.31 -24.02
N ILE A 175 1.90 -5.96 -25.30
CA ILE A 175 1.12 -6.61 -26.37
C ILE A 175 1.55 -8.07 -26.56
N ALA A 176 2.84 -8.37 -26.56
CA ALA A 176 3.39 -9.72 -26.67
C ALA A 176 3.01 -10.57 -25.43
N LYS A 177 3.10 -10.01 -24.22
CA LYS A 177 2.69 -10.68 -22.98
C LYS A 177 1.17 -10.88 -22.92
N ARG A 178 0.34 -9.97 -23.46
CA ARG A 178 -1.10 -10.19 -23.68
C ARG A 178 -1.33 -11.34 -24.67
N LYS A 179 -0.77 -11.26 -25.88
CA LYS A 179 -0.87 -12.30 -26.92
C LYS A 179 -0.39 -13.68 -26.44
N GLN A 180 0.71 -13.75 -25.69
CA GLN A 180 1.21 -14.99 -25.09
C GLN A 180 0.28 -15.51 -23.98
N LYS A 181 -0.28 -14.63 -23.14
CA LYS A 181 -1.23 -15.01 -22.09
C LYS A 181 -2.58 -15.48 -22.67
N GLU A 182 -3.03 -14.87 -23.76
CA GLU A 182 -4.19 -15.27 -24.56
C GLU A 182 -3.92 -16.61 -25.28
N ALA A 183 -2.78 -16.76 -25.96
CA ALA A 183 -2.39 -18.01 -26.61
C ALA A 183 -2.18 -19.16 -25.60
N ALA A 184 -1.65 -18.87 -24.41
CA ALA A 184 -1.54 -19.84 -23.31
C ALA A 184 -2.92 -20.18 -22.72
N ALA A 185 -3.84 -19.22 -22.59
CA ALA A 185 -5.22 -19.48 -22.18
C ALA A 185 -5.98 -20.32 -23.22
N ALA A 186 -5.80 -20.03 -24.52
CA ALA A 186 -6.35 -20.80 -25.62
C ALA A 186 -5.81 -22.25 -25.65
N LYS A 187 -4.48 -22.43 -25.53
CA LYS A 187 -3.87 -23.76 -25.43
C LYS A 187 -4.30 -24.54 -24.18
N ARG A 188 -4.58 -23.85 -23.06
CA ARG A 188 -5.09 -24.48 -21.82
C ARG A 188 -6.54 -24.96 -21.92
N LYS A 189 -7.35 -24.46 -22.87
CA LYS A 189 -8.69 -25.03 -23.13
C LYS A 189 -8.66 -26.40 -23.82
N GLY A 190 -7.52 -26.82 -24.39
CA GLY A 190 -7.38 -28.07 -25.15
C GLY A 190 -6.87 -29.29 -24.38
N LYS A 191 -6.44 -29.17 -23.12
CA LYS A 191 -5.89 -30.30 -22.34
C LYS A 191 -6.59 -30.37 -20.98
N LYS A 192 -7.48 -31.36 -20.82
CA LYS A 192 -8.03 -31.73 -19.50
C LYS A 192 -6.88 -32.20 -18.62
N ILE A 193 -6.37 -31.31 -17.77
CA ILE A 193 -5.52 -31.70 -16.64
C ILE A 193 -6.43 -32.50 -15.72
N SER A 194 -6.22 -33.81 -15.63
CA SER A 194 -6.83 -34.62 -14.59
C SER A 194 -6.23 -34.18 -13.26
N VAL A 195 -6.91 -33.29 -12.56
CA VAL A 195 -6.65 -33.04 -11.14
C VAL A 195 -6.80 -34.40 -10.44
N PRO A 196 -5.80 -34.90 -9.69
CA PRO A 196 -5.96 -36.10 -8.90
C PRO A 196 -7.19 -35.95 -8.00
N LYS A 197 -7.97 -37.02 -7.86
CA LYS A 197 -9.26 -37.01 -7.13
C LYS A 197 -9.10 -36.74 -5.62
N GLU A 198 -7.86 -36.57 -5.18
CA GLU A 198 -7.38 -36.32 -3.81
C GLU A 198 -7.23 -34.82 -3.48
N PHE A 199 -7.42 -33.91 -4.45
CA PHE A 199 -7.79 -32.52 -4.13
C PHE A 199 -9.26 -32.43 -3.66
N LEU A 200 -9.60 -33.26 -2.67
CA LEU A 200 -10.76 -33.03 -1.82
C LEU A 200 -10.51 -31.75 -1.00
N PRO A 201 -11.56 -30.98 -0.67
CA PRO A 201 -11.40 -29.89 0.28
C PRO A 201 -10.89 -30.48 1.60
N SER A 202 -9.81 -29.91 2.13
CA SER A 202 -9.40 -30.17 3.51
C SER A 202 -10.42 -29.51 4.45
N CYS A 203 -11.56 -30.18 4.64
CA CYS A 203 -12.37 -30.00 5.82
C CYS A 203 -11.51 -30.44 7.01
N ASN A 204 -11.19 -29.52 7.92
CA ASN A 204 -10.60 -29.88 9.20
C ASN A 204 -11.65 -30.63 10.02
N GLU A 205 -11.83 -31.94 9.80
CA GLU A 205 -12.74 -32.78 10.60
C GLU A 205 -12.32 -32.82 12.08
N LYS A 206 -11.04 -32.53 12.35
CA LYS A 206 -10.49 -32.35 13.70
C LYS A 206 -10.76 -30.94 14.22
N GLY A 207 -11.98 -30.71 14.68
CA GLY A 207 -12.26 -29.81 15.80
C GLY A 207 -12.44 -30.62 17.09
N PRO A 208 -12.56 -30.00 18.27
CA PRO A 208 -12.96 -30.72 19.48
C PRO A 208 -14.31 -31.40 19.26
N GLY A 209 -14.48 -32.61 19.82
CA GLY A 209 -15.70 -33.41 19.70
C GLY A 209 -16.86 -32.78 20.45
N LEU A 210 -17.53 -31.82 19.81
CA LEU A 210 -18.75 -31.19 20.28
C LEU A 210 -19.94 -32.04 19.82
N GLU A 211 -20.73 -32.53 20.79
CA GLU A 211 -22.02 -33.15 20.51
C GLU A 211 -22.92 -32.14 19.76
N PRO A 212 -23.60 -32.52 18.65
CA PRO A 212 -24.41 -31.59 17.87
C PRO A 212 -25.58 -31.04 18.69
N GLN A 213 -25.59 -29.73 18.92
CA GLN A 213 -26.69 -29.04 19.60
C GLN A 213 -27.93 -28.93 18.72
N SER A 214 -27.74 -28.79 17.40
CA SER A 214 -28.83 -28.87 16.42
C SER A 214 -28.33 -29.34 15.05
N SER A 215 -29.25 -29.62 14.13
CA SER A 215 -28.96 -30.06 12.76
C SER A 215 -29.32 -29.02 11.69
N MET A 216 -29.61 -27.77 12.10
CA MET A 216 -30.11 -26.71 11.21
C MET A 216 -29.20 -26.40 10.02
N PHE A 217 -27.88 -26.53 10.20
CA PHE A 217 -26.88 -26.28 9.15
C PHE A 217 -26.42 -27.53 8.41
N SER A 218 -27.00 -28.70 8.68
CA SER A 218 -26.61 -30.01 8.11
C SER A 218 -26.56 -30.05 6.58
N ARG A 219 -27.45 -29.32 5.89
CA ARG A 219 -27.54 -29.22 4.43
C ARG A 219 -26.51 -28.29 3.78
N PHE A 220 -25.80 -27.49 4.56
CA PHE A 220 -24.94 -26.42 4.04
C PHE A 220 -23.44 -26.76 4.13
N LEU A 221 -22.69 -26.11 3.25
CA LEU A 221 -21.24 -26.01 3.27
C LEU A 221 -20.86 -24.53 3.38
N PHE A 222 -20.22 -24.15 4.47
CA PHE A 222 -19.85 -22.77 4.76
C PHE A 222 -18.44 -22.46 4.25
N PHE A 223 -18.30 -21.42 3.43
CA PHE A 223 -17.02 -20.88 3.00
C PHE A 223 -16.78 -19.50 3.62
N GLN A 224 -15.86 -19.48 4.59
CA GLN A 224 -15.47 -18.30 5.35
C GLN A 224 -14.31 -17.59 4.64
N ILE A 225 -14.51 -16.36 4.18
CA ILE A 225 -13.51 -15.63 3.38
C ILE A 225 -12.68 -14.68 4.26
N THR A 226 -13.36 -13.99 5.17
CA THR A 226 -12.86 -12.97 6.09
C THR A 226 -13.79 -13.00 7.29
N ALA A 227 -13.24 -13.23 8.49
CA ALA A 227 -14.03 -13.32 9.71
C ALA A 227 -13.28 -12.64 10.87
N GLY A 228 -14.04 -11.96 11.73
CA GLY A 228 -13.53 -11.42 12.99
C GLY A 228 -12.90 -10.04 12.86
N GLU A 229 -13.73 -9.00 12.78
CA GLU A 229 -13.47 -7.73 13.46
C GLU A 229 -14.51 -7.62 14.58
N GLY A 230 -14.14 -8.00 15.81
CA GLY A 230 -15.06 -8.09 16.95
C GLY A 230 -14.55 -9.02 18.05
N GLU A 231 -15.42 -9.31 19.03
CA GLU A 231 -15.09 -10.11 20.23
C GLU A 231 -14.89 -11.61 19.97
N THR A 232 -15.33 -12.14 18.81
CA THR A 232 -15.31 -13.59 18.53
C THR A 232 -14.18 -13.97 17.58
N SER A 233 -13.41 -14.99 17.94
CA SER A 233 -12.36 -15.52 17.07
C SER A 233 -12.94 -16.27 15.86
N LYS A 234 -12.15 -16.36 14.79
CA LYS A 234 -12.44 -17.21 13.63
C LYS A 234 -12.78 -18.66 14.04
N GLU A 235 -12.09 -19.16 15.07
CA GLU A 235 -12.19 -20.54 15.56
C GLU A 235 -13.50 -20.80 16.33
N GLU A 236 -13.99 -19.82 17.10
CA GLU A 236 -15.32 -19.88 17.73
C GLU A 236 -16.43 -19.97 16.68
N MET A 237 -16.33 -19.18 15.61
CA MET A 237 -17.32 -19.18 14.53
C MET A 237 -17.31 -20.52 13.76
N GLU A 238 -16.13 -21.08 13.46
CA GLU A 238 -16.04 -22.43 12.90
C GLU A 238 -16.65 -23.48 13.86
N SER A 239 -16.44 -23.33 15.18
CA SER A 239 -16.95 -24.24 16.21
C SER A 239 -18.47 -24.16 16.35
N ALA A 240 -19.05 -22.96 16.33
CA ALA A 240 -20.49 -22.74 16.40
C ALA A 240 -21.21 -23.33 15.17
N ILE A 241 -20.69 -23.10 13.95
CA ILE A 241 -21.25 -23.69 12.72
C ILE A 241 -21.25 -25.22 12.80
N ARG A 242 -20.18 -25.83 13.34
CA ARG A 242 -20.07 -27.29 13.52
C ARG A 242 -21.04 -27.82 14.58
N ALA A 243 -21.19 -27.13 15.71
CA ALA A 243 -22.13 -27.50 16.78
C ALA A 243 -23.60 -27.54 16.29
N HIS A 244 -23.92 -26.77 15.25
CA HIS A 244 -25.24 -26.75 14.59
C HIS A 244 -25.31 -27.57 13.29
N GLY A 245 -24.33 -28.46 13.06
CA GLY A 245 -24.30 -29.48 12.00
C GLY A 245 -23.69 -29.03 10.66
N GLY A 246 -23.22 -27.80 10.55
CA GLY A 246 -22.60 -27.25 9.33
C GLY A 246 -21.18 -27.78 9.11
N LYS A 247 -20.78 -27.94 7.85
CA LYS A 247 -19.37 -28.16 7.48
C LYS A 247 -18.74 -26.86 7.01
N VAL A 248 -17.49 -26.62 7.37
CA VAL A 248 -16.70 -25.45 6.93
C VAL A 248 -15.63 -25.89 5.93
N THR A 249 -15.46 -25.12 4.84
CA THR A 249 -14.36 -25.25 3.88
C THR A 249 -13.48 -24.00 3.91
N GLN A 250 -12.16 -24.19 3.81
CA GLN A 250 -11.18 -23.10 3.69
C GLN A 250 -10.98 -22.62 2.24
N ASN A 251 -11.54 -23.34 1.26
CA ASN A 251 -11.42 -23.04 -0.17
C ASN A 251 -12.80 -22.85 -0.80
N PHE A 252 -12.89 -21.94 -1.77
CA PHE A 252 -14.09 -21.76 -2.58
C PHE A 252 -14.28 -23.00 -3.47
N VAL A 253 -15.41 -23.69 -3.32
CA VAL A 253 -15.73 -24.91 -4.10
C VAL A 253 -16.90 -24.61 -5.02
N SER A 254 -16.71 -24.72 -6.34
CA SER A 254 -17.77 -24.43 -7.32
C SER A 254 -18.85 -25.52 -7.46
N ASN A 255 -18.68 -26.65 -6.78
CA ASN A 255 -19.65 -27.74 -6.69
C ASN A 255 -19.53 -28.37 -5.31
N ALA A 256 -20.47 -28.04 -4.41
CA ALA A 256 -20.49 -28.51 -3.03
C ALA A 256 -21.16 -29.90 -2.87
N GLY A 257 -21.43 -30.61 -3.97
CA GLY A 257 -22.04 -31.93 -3.97
C GLY A 257 -23.54 -31.86 -3.66
N GLU A 258 -23.97 -32.62 -2.66
CA GLU A 258 -25.36 -32.62 -2.17
C GLU A 258 -25.67 -31.44 -1.23
N ARG A 259 -24.67 -30.58 -0.93
CA ARG A 259 -24.80 -29.45 -0.03
C ARG A 259 -24.86 -28.13 -0.78
N GLU A 260 -25.56 -27.17 -0.21
CA GLU A 260 -25.62 -25.80 -0.71
C GLU A 260 -24.47 -24.96 -0.11
N LEU A 261 -23.80 -24.16 -0.96
CA LEU A 261 -22.63 -23.37 -0.56
C LEU A 261 -23.05 -21.99 -0.03
N ILE A 262 -22.90 -21.78 1.28
CA ILE A 262 -23.05 -20.46 1.90
C ILE A 262 -21.67 -19.80 1.97
N CYS A 263 -21.49 -18.70 1.23
CA CYS A 263 -20.30 -17.86 1.33
C CYS A 263 -20.58 -16.70 2.28
N PHE A 264 -19.67 -16.43 3.22
CA PHE A 264 -19.79 -15.26 4.09
C PHE A 264 -18.46 -14.53 4.32
N ALA A 265 -18.59 -13.23 4.57
CA ALA A 265 -17.50 -12.28 4.79
C ALA A 265 -17.97 -11.15 5.68
N ASP A 266 -17.14 -10.69 6.62
CA ASP A 266 -17.42 -9.50 7.44
C ASP A 266 -16.90 -8.18 6.83
N HIS A 267 -15.95 -8.25 5.88
CA HIS A 267 -15.42 -7.05 5.23
C HIS A 267 -15.03 -7.25 3.76
N LEU A 268 -15.29 -6.24 2.93
CA LEU A 268 -15.11 -6.28 1.48
C LEU A 268 -13.66 -6.05 1.02
N ASN A 269 -12.78 -6.98 1.39
CA ASN A 269 -11.39 -7.02 0.91
C ASN A 269 -11.31 -7.14 -0.63
N TRP A 270 -10.19 -6.73 -1.24
CA TRP A 270 -9.99 -6.79 -2.70
C TRP A 270 -10.25 -8.17 -3.31
N LYS A 271 -9.97 -9.24 -2.55
CA LYS A 271 -10.25 -10.65 -2.89
C LYS A 271 -11.75 -10.93 -2.91
N VAL A 272 -12.50 -10.43 -1.93
CA VAL A 272 -13.97 -10.56 -1.87
C VAL A 272 -14.56 -9.82 -3.09
N LYS A 273 -14.25 -8.53 -3.24
CA LYS A 273 -14.77 -7.65 -4.31
C LYS A 273 -14.51 -8.21 -5.71
N ASN A 274 -13.28 -8.62 -6.04
CA ASN A 274 -12.90 -8.98 -7.41
C ASN A 274 -12.93 -10.48 -7.73
N VAL A 275 -12.89 -11.37 -6.73
CA VAL A 275 -12.73 -12.83 -6.96
C VAL A 275 -13.95 -13.64 -6.54
N ILE A 276 -14.72 -13.19 -5.54
CA ILE A 276 -15.87 -13.92 -5.00
C ILE A 276 -17.21 -13.31 -5.42
N LEU A 277 -17.43 -11.99 -5.27
CA LEU A 277 -18.68 -11.33 -5.68
C LEU A 277 -19.15 -11.65 -7.11
N PRO A 278 -18.27 -11.83 -8.12
CA PRO A 278 -18.68 -12.23 -9.47
C PRO A 278 -19.11 -13.70 -9.63
N LYS A 279 -18.94 -14.53 -8.60
CA LYS A 279 -19.14 -15.99 -8.62
C LYS A 279 -20.21 -16.50 -7.67
N VAL A 280 -20.75 -15.64 -6.81
CA VAL A 280 -21.79 -15.97 -5.83
C VAL A 280 -22.99 -15.08 -6.07
N ASP A 281 -24.19 -15.65 -5.98
CA ASP A 281 -25.43 -14.89 -6.09
C ASP A 281 -25.70 -14.11 -4.80
N THR A 282 -25.46 -14.74 -3.64
CA THR A 282 -25.56 -14.12 -2.30
C THR A 282 -24.25 -14.27 -1.52
N LEU A 283 -23.82 -13.20 -0.85
CA LEU A 283 -22.69 -13.15 0.07
C LEU A 283 -23.18 -12.64 1.42
N TYR A 284 -23.21 -13.52 2.42
CA TYR A 284 -23.72 -13.23 3.76
C TYR A 284 -22.65 -12.58 4.65
N THR A 285 -23.07 -12.00 5.78
CA THR A 285 -22.20 -11.58 6.89
C THR A 285 -22.24 -12.60 8.04
N SER A 286 -21.31 -12.51 9.00
CA SER A 286 -21.40 -13.35 10.21
C SER A 286 -22.64 -13.09 11.07
N ALA A 287 -23.17 -11.86 11.04
CA ALA A 287 -24.36 -11.46 11.79
C ALA A 287 -25.58 -12.35 11.47
N TRP A 288 -25.75 -12.77 10.20
CA TRP A 288 -26.81 -13.69 9.80
C TRP A 288 -26.65 -15.08 10.44
N VAL A 289 -25.41 -15.59 10.51
CA VAL A 289 -25.12 -16.91 11.11
C VAL A 289 -25.42 -16.89 12.61
N PHE A 290 -24.98 -15.86 13.33
CA PHE A 290 -25.28 -15.69 14.74
C PHE A 290 -26.78 -15.49 15.00
N GLN A 291 -27.48 -14.76 14.14
CA GLN A 291 -28.94 -14.60 14.25
C GLN A 291 -29.67 -15.94 14.09
N CYS A 292 -29.29 -16.74 13.08
CA CYS A 292 -29.87 -18.07 12.89
C CYS A 292 -29.64 -18.97 14.12
N ILE A 293 -28.42 -18.96 14.68
CA ILE A 293 -28.09 -19.70 15.91
C ILE A 293 -28.96 -19.23 17.09
N ARG A 294 -29.10 -17.92 17.28
CA ARG A 294 -29.89 -17.31 18.38
C ARG A 294 -31.37 -17.68 18.32
N GLU A 295 -31.94 -17.80 17.12
CA GLU A 295 -33.34 -18.20 16.92
C GLU A 295 -33.54 -19.71 16.78
N GLY A 296 -32.47 -20.51 16.68
CA GLY A 296 -32.53 -21.96 16.45
C GLY A 296 -33.11 -22.37 15.08
N ARG A 297 -33.26 -21.43 14.15
CA ARG A 297 -33.87 -21.61 12.82
C ARG A 297 -33.09 -20.83 11.76
N LEU A 298 -33.34 -21.12 10.49
CA LEU A 298 -32.87 -20.25 9.41
C LEU A 298 -33.75 -19.00 9.37
N VAL A 299 -33.13 -17.84 9.46
CA VAL A 299 -33.78 -16.53 9.37
C VAL A 299 -33.72 -16.05 7.92
N ALA A 300 -34.72 -15.24 7.52
CA ALA A 300 -34.74 -14.62 6.21
C ALA A 300 -33.48 -13.74 5.98
N CYS A 301 -33.22 -13.41 4.72
CA CYS A 301 -32.06 -12.64 4.29
C CYS A 301 -32.47 -11.31 3.63
N ASP A 302 -33.59 -10.78 4.12
CA ASP A 302 -34.20 -9.48 3.88
C ASP A 302 -33.33 -8.32 4.42
N ARG A 303 -32.86 -8.42 5.66
CA ARG A 303 -32.17 -7.29 6.33
C ARG A 303 -30.79 -6.96 5.74
N PRO A 304 -30.50 -5.68 5.44
CA PRO A 304 -29.21 -5.24 4.88
C PRO A 304 -27.96 -5.69 5.65
N LYS A 305 -27.99 -5.73 7.00
CA LYS A 305 -26.81 -6.17 7.78
C LYS A 305 -26.42 -7.64 7.58
N TYR A 306 -27.30 -8.46 7.00
CA TYR A 306 -27.09 -9.90 6.81
C TYR A 306 -26.35 -10.28 5.53
N TYR A 307 -26.14 -9.34 4.60
CA TYR A 307 -25.47 -9.61 3.33
C TYR A 307 -24.69 -8.40 2.79
N PHE A 308 -23.67 -8.65 1.98
CA PHE A 308 -22.99 -7.63 1.16
C PHE A 308 -23.45 -7.60 -0.29
N LYS A 309 -24.16 -8.64 -0.71
CA LYS A 309 -24.79 -8.77 -2.02
C LYS A 309 -25.84 -9.86 -1.86
N ASN A 310 -27.09 -9.61 -2.24
CA ASN A 310 -28.11 -10.64 -2.29
C ASN A 310 -28.89 -10.53 -3.60
N ARG A 311 -28.55 -11.38 -4.58
CA ARG A 311 -29.24 -11.39 -5.88
C ARG A 311 -30.70 -11.90 -5.76
N LEU A 312 -31.08 -12.48 -4.64
CA LEU A 312 -32.43 -13.01 -4.43
C LEU A 312 -33.44 -11.94 -3.97
N LEU A 313 -33.01 -10.70 -3.68
CA LEU A 313 -33.90 -9.60 -3.28
C LEU A 313 -34.39 -8.73 -4.45
N VAL A 314 -34.34 -9.21 -5.68
CA VAL A 314 -34.88 -8.49 -6.86
C VAL A 314 -36.38 -8.73 -6.99
N ASP A 315 -37.08 -8.69 -5.85
CA ASP A 315 -38.52 -8.86 -5.70
C ASP A 315 -39.16 -7.50 -5.37
N ALA A 316 -40.44 -7.32 -5.74
CA ALA A 316 -41.14 -6.03 -5.69
C ALA A 316 -41.38 -5.44 -4.28
N ASP A 317 -40.99 -6.17 -3.24
CA ASP A 317 -41.18 -5.82 -1.82
C ASP A 317 -39.94 -5.16 -1.18
N HIS A 318 -38.90 -4.85 -1.98
CA HIS A 318 -37.69 -4.15 -1.53
C HIS A 318 -37.37 -2.93 -2.41
N ASP A 319 -36.64 -1.96 -1.85
CA ASP A 319 -36.21 -0.74 -2.55
C ASP A 319 -34.89 -0.91 -3.34
N ASP A 320 -34.47 0.14 -4.05
CA ASP A 320 -33.23 0.13 -4.86
C ASP A 320 -31.93 -0.04 -4.02
N TYR A 321 -32.00 0.13 -2.70
CA TYR A 321 -30.89 -0.02 -1.76
C TYR A 321 -30.95 -1.33 -0.96
N GLY A 322 -32.02 -2.12 -1.11
CA GLY A 322 -32.24 -3.40 -0.45
C GLY A 322 -32.97 -3.32 0.89
N ASP A 323 -33.61 -2.19 1.21
CA ASP A 323 -34.53 -2.08 2.34
C ASP A 323 -35.87 -2.75 2.02
N SER A 324 -36.54 -3.32 3.04
CA SER A 324 -37.80 -4.04 2.87
C SER A 324 -38.99 -3.15 3.22
N PHE A 325 -40.00 -3.07 2.35
CA PHE A 325 -41.20 -2.27 2.63
C PHE A 325 -42.09 -2.84 3.75
N THR A 326 -41.80 -4.05 4.26
CA THR A 326 -42.68 -4.77 5.20
C THR A 326 -42.05 -5.07 6.56
N GLU A 327 -40.74 -4.93 6.73
CA GLU A 327 -40.00 -5.31 7.94
C GLU A 327 -39.34 -4.10 8.62
N GLU A 328 -39.36 -4.04 9.95
CA GLU A 328 -38.78 -2.91 10.70
C GLU A 328 -37.24 -3.03 10.77
N ILE A 329 -36.53 -2.06 10.17
CA ILE A 329 -35.07 -1.90 10.27
C ILE A 329 -34.61 -1.38 11.64
N ASP A 330 -33.41 -1.77 12.06
CA ASP A 330 -32.74 -1.19 13.24
C ASP A 330 -31.71 -0.10 12.85
N THR A 331 -31.10 0.52 13.87
CA THR A 331 -30.13 1.62 13.65
C THR A 331 -28.84 1.18 12.92
N GLU A 332 -28.48 -0.11 12.96
CA GLU A 332 -27.30 -0.62 12.24
C GLU A 332 -27.68 -1.02 10.81
N ASP A 333 -28.87 -1.57 10.58
CA ASP A 333 -29.47 -1.74 9.24
C ASP A 333 -29.51 -0.38 8.50
N LEU A 334 -30.07 0.67 9.14
CA LEU A 334 -30.15 2.02 8.59
C LEU A 334 -28.77 2.61 8.26
N LYS A 335 -27.79 2.41 9.15
CA LYS A 335 -26.41 2.87 8.94
C LYS A 335 -25.73 2.16 7.77
N MET A 336 -26.00 0.88 7.56
CA MET A 336 -25.52 0.12 6.41
C MET A 336 -26.14 0.58 5.09
N LEU A 337 -27.45 0.89 5.09
CA LEU A 337 -28.14 1.49 3.94
C LEU A 337 -27.55 2.86 3.57
N LEU A 338 -27.42 3.76 4.54
CA LEU A 338 -26.87 5.11 4.35
C LEU A 338 -25.40 5.10 3.87
N LEU A 339 -24.60 4.10 4.26
CA LEU A 339 -23.24 3.90 3.74
C LEU A 339 -23.21 3.35 2.31
N GLY A 340 -24.30 2.75 1.84
CA GLY A 340 -24.48 2.27 0.45
C GLY A 340 -24.97 3.35 -0.51
N MET A 341 -25.61 4.40 0.01
CA MET A 341 -26.02 5.58 -0.75
C MET A 341 -24.79 6.46 -1.05
N GLU A 342 -24.53 6.74 -2.33
CA GLU A 342 -23.52 7.75 -2.69
C GLU A 342 -24.00 9.15 -2.23
N GLU A 343 -23.07 10.00 -1.78
CA GLU A 343 -23.39 11.40 -1.44
C GLU A 343 -24.09 12.12 -2.61
N PRO A 344 -25.03 13.06 -2.35
CA PRO A 344 -25.76 13.80 -3.38
C PRO A 344 -24.83 14.76 -4.15
N GLY A 345 -24.09 14.19 -5.09
CA GLY A 345 -23.15 14.87 -6.00
C GLY A 345 -23.24 14.36 -7.45
N LYS A 346 -24.28 13.59 -7.76
CA LYS A 346 -24.74 13.30 -9.12
C LYS A 346 -26.14 13.90 -9.28
N GLU A 347 -26.32 14.68 -10.33
CA GLU A 347 -27.50 15.51 -10.55
C GLU A 347 -28.74 14.65 -10.86
N ASP A 348 -29.70 14.64 -9.94
CA ASP A 348 -31.13 14.53 -10.26
C ASP A 348 -31.88 15.57 -9.40
N PRO A 349 -32.87 16.30 -9.95
CA PRO A 349 -33.43 17.47 -9.29
C PRO A 349 -34.37 17.10 -8.13
N ILE A 350 -34.07 17.63 -6.94
CA ILE A 350 -34.94 17.55 -5.75
C ILE A 350 -36.34 18.08 -6.10
N HIS A 351 -37.39 17.33 -5.70
CA HIS A 351 -38.77 17.62 -6.06
C HIS A 351 -39.19 19.03 -5.61
N PRO A 352 -39.84 19.87 -6.45
CA PRO A 352 -40.03 21.30 -6.18
C PRO A 352 -40.73 21.65 -4.86
N GLU A 353 -41.61 20.77 -4.36
CA GLU A 353 -42.32 20.98 -3.10
C GLU A 353 -41.39 20.89 -1.87
N LEU A 354 -40.33 20.08 -1.92
CA LEU A 354 -39.36 19.97 -0.82
C LEU A 354 -38.42 21.18 -0.76
N MET A 355 -38.11 21.81 -1.91
CA MET A 355 -37.37 23.07 -1.94
C MET A 355 -38.11 24.18 -1.19
N HIS A 356 -39.44 24.22 -1.25
CA HIS A 356 -40.21 25.26 -0.58
C HIS A 356 -40.12 25.15 0.95
N ILE A 357 -40.09 23.91 1.48
CA ILE A 357 -39.95 23.62 2.92
C ILE A 357 -38.52 23.91 3.39
N LEU A 358 -37.50 23.59 2.60
CA LEU A 358 -36.10 23.91 2.91
C LEU A 358 -35.84 25.42 2.91
N VAL A 359 -36.45 26.16 1.98
CA VAL A 359 -36.40 27.64 1.97
C VAL A 359 -37.14 28.22 3.17
N GLU A 360 -38.34 27.75 3.52
CA GLU A 360 -39.04 28.21 4.75
C GLU A 360 -38.23 27.93 6.02
N LEU A 361 -37.56 26.78 6.13
CA LEU A 361 -36.69 26.46 7.27
C LEU A 361 -35.48 27.37 7.34
N GLN A 362 -34.86 27.68 6.20
CA GLN A 362 -33.68 28.55 6.16
C GLN A 362 -34.04 30.02 6.40
N GLU A 363 -35.12 30.54 5.81
CA GLU A 363 -35.62 31.88 6.14
C GLU A 363 -36.10 31.98 7.60
N SER A 364 -36.48 30.87 8.24
CA SER A 364 -36.80 30.85 9.68
C SER A 364 -35.55 30.97 10.55
N TRP A 365 -34.43 30.35 10.14
CA TRP A 365 -33.13 30.51 10.81
C TRP A 365 -32.55 31.92 10.62
N GLU A 366 -32.58 32.43 9.38
CA GLU A 366 -32.08 33.78 9.06
C GLU A 366 -32.89 34.87 9.80
N ARG A 367 -34.20 34.69 10.00
CA ARG A 367 -35.01 35.57 10.86
C ARG A 367 -34.64 35.49 12.34
N GLN A 368 -34.15 34.36 12.85
CA GLN A 368 -33.66 34.29 14.23
C GLN A 368 -32.31 35.00 14.38
N GLU A 369 -31.41 34.90 13.39
CA GLU A 369 -30.17 35.71 13.37
C GLU A 369 -30.49 37.21 13.25
N GLU A 370 -31.44 37.62 12.40
CA GLU A 370 -31.86 39.04 12.30
C GLU A 370 -32.56 39.54 13.57
N GLU A 371 -33.40 38.74 14.25
CA GLU A 371 -33.99 39.12 15.55
C GLU A 371 -32.94 39.20 16.67
N GLU A 372 -31.87 38.39 16.63
CA GLU A 372 -30.72 38.49 17.54
C GLU A 372 -29.83 39.70 17.21
N GLU A 373 -29.59 40.02 15.94
CA GLU A 373 -28.86 41.23 15.51
C GLU A 373 -29.65 42.52 15.81
N GLU A 374 -30.96 42.57 15.58
CA GLU A 374 -31.77 43.78 15.83
C GLU A 374 -31.91 44.04 17.35
N GLN A 375 -31.98 42.99 18.18
CA GLN A 375 -31.85 43.10 19.64
C GLN A 375 -30.45 43.54 20.08
N ALA A 376 -29.39 43.17 19.34
CA ALA A 376 -28.03 43.64 19.58
C ALA A 376 -27.78 45.08 19.08
N ALA A 377 -28.59 45.60 18.15
CA ALA A 377 -28.37 46.87 17.46
C ALA A 377 -28.94 48.13 18.17
N SER A 378 -29.69 47.98 19.27
CA SER A 378 -30.37 49.10 19.95
C SER A 378 -29.66 49.57 21.24
N PRO A 379 -29.05 50.78 21.30
CA PRO A 379 -28.32 51.26 22.46
C PRO A 379 -29.08 52.30 23.31
N ALA A 380 -29.30 51.99 24.60
CA ALA A 380 -29.68 52.97 25.63
C ALA A 380 -29.10 52.54 27.00
N GLY A 381 -28.50 53.39 27.85
CA GLY A 381 -28.22 54.83 27.76
C GLY A 381 -27.53 55.33 29.06
N VAL A 382 -27.87 56.56 29.50
CA VAL A 382 -27.49 57.20 30.81
C VAL A 382 -26.13 57.94 30.82
N ALA A 383 -25.77 58.57 31.96
CA ALA A 383 -25.62 60.03 32.10
C ALA A 383 -24.65 60.43 33.25
N GLY A 384 -24.23 61.69 33.45
CA GLY A 384 -24.71 62.96 32.86
C GLY A 384 -23.74 64.12 33.12
N GLY A 385 -23.65 65.15 32.26
CA GLY A 385 -24.29 65.25 30.95
C GLY A 385 -23.60 64.38 29.91
N ALA A 386 -24.27 63.29 29.50
CA ALA A 386 -23.96 62.28 28.47
C ALA A 386 -22.45 62.01 28.20
N VAL A 387 -21.88 60.82 28.42
CA VAL A 387 -22.43 59.45 28.29
C VAL A 387 -21.63 58.52 29.22
N LYS A 388 -22.32 57.68 30.01
CA LYS A 388 -21.70 56.87 31.06
C LYS A 388 -21.52 55.39 30.66
N GLN A 389 -20.77 55.14 29.59
CA GLN A 389 -20.34 53.79 29.18
C GLN A 389 -18.87 53.81 28.70
N LYS A 390 -17.95 54.12 29.62
CA LYS A 390 -16.51 54.15 29.30
C LYS A 390 -15.61 53.34 30.26
N GLU A 391 -16.04 53.03 31.48
CA GLU A 391 -15.14 52.46 32.50
C GLU A 391 -15.30 50.95 32.74
N GLU A 392 -16.48 50.32 32.59
CA GLU A 392 -16.56 48.84 32.58
C GLU A 392 -16.15 48.22 31.23
N ARG A 393 -16.10 49.04 30.17
CA ARG A 393 -15.75 48.56 28.82
C ARG A 393 -14.26 48.29 28.69
N GLU A 394 -13.40 49.00 29.42
CA GLU A 394 -11.95 48.76 29.40
C GLU A 394 -11.56 47.45 30.13
N GLU A 395 -12.15 47.16 31.30
CA GLU A 395 -11.87 45.91 32.04
C GLU A 395 -12.38 44.64 31.33
N LYS A 396 -13.56 44.67 30.70
CA LYS A 396 -14.05 43.50 29.95
C LYS A 396 -13.31 43.29 28.62
N THR A 397 -12.89 44.35 27.91
CA THR A 397 -12.02 44.18 26.74
C THR A 397 -10.67 43.57 27.10
N GLU A 398 -10.12 43.86 28.28
CA GLU A 398 -8.91 43.17 28.74
C GLU A 398 -9.13 41.66 28.92
N VAL A 399 -10.31 41.21 29.36
CA VAL A 399 -10.59 39.79 29.57
C VAL A 399 -10.72 39.04 28.24
N THR A 400 -11.43 39.57 27.25
CA THR A 400 -11.56 38.91 25.93
C THR A 400 -10.24 38.92 25.15
N VAL A 401 -9.49 40.02 25.20
CA VAL A 401 -8.14 40.09 24.60
C VAL A 401 -7.14 39.19 25.32
N LYS A 402 -7.32 38.93 26.63
CA LYS A 402 -6.56 37.90 27.36
C LYS A 402 -6.99 36.48 26.93
N ALA A 403 -8.26 36.21 26.68
CA ALA A 403 -8.74 34.90 26.20
C ALA A 403 -8.18 34.55 24.80
N GLU A 404 -8.27 35.44 23.82
CA GLU A 404 -7.66 35.22 22.49
C GLU A 404 -6.12 35.11 22.55
N ARG A 405 -5.47 35.74 23.55
CA ARG A 405 -4.03 35.56 23.82
C ARG A 405 -3.73 34.20 24.44
N VAL A 406 -4.64 33.64 25.25
CA VAL A 406 -4.52 32.31 25.82
C VAL A 406 -4.69 31.26 24.73
N GLU A 407 -5.72 31.32 23.88
CA GLU A 407 -5.85 30.38 22.74
C GLU A 407 -4.64 30.43 21.81
N ARG A 408 -4.18 31.62 21.39
CA ARG A 408 -2.94 31.74 20.59
C ARG A 408 -1.69 31.26 21.32
N ALA A 409 -1.66 31.27 22.66
CA ALA A 409 -0.55 30.73 23.44
C ALA A 409 -0.64 29.20 23.60
N GLU A 410 -1.85 28.64 23.71
CA GLU A 410 -2.09 27.20 23.75
C GLU A 410 -1.81 26.53 22.41
N ASP A 411 -2.20 27.15 21.29
CA ASP A 411 -1.87 26.67 19.94
C ASP A 411 -0.35 26.64 19.70
N ASN A 412 0.34 27.71 20.09
CA ASN A 412 1.80 27.80 19.98
C ASN A 412 2.49 26.86 20.98
N GLY A 413 1.87 26.62 22.14
CA GLY A 413 2.26 25.63 23.14
C GLY A 413 2.11 24.19 22.64
N ASN A 414 1.02 23.87 21.95
CA ASN A 414 0.79 22.57 21.31
C ASN A 414 1.75 22.34 20.13
N ARG A 415 2.03 23.37 19.32
CA ARG A 415 3.08 23.32 18.30
C ARG A 415 4.46 23.03 18.90
N LYS A 416 4.84 23.72 19.98
CA LYS A 416 6.10 23.46 20.70
C LYS A 416 6.12 22.08 21.35
N ARG A 417 5.04 21.63 21.99
CA ARG A 417 4.92 20.27 22.56
C ARG A 417 4.99 19.19 21.49
N LYS A 418 4.49 19.43 20.27
CA LYS A 418 4.62 18.49 19.15
C LYS A 418 6.06 18.39 18.67
N VAL A 419 6.75 19.52 18.49
CA VAL A 419 8.19 19.53 18.12
C VAL A 419 9.04 18.88 19.21
N VAL A 420 8.82 19.22 20.49
CA VAL A 420 9.52 18.58 21.62
C VAL A 420 9.22 17.08 21.69
N LYS A 421 7.98 16.62 21.46
CA LYS A 421 7.68 15.18 21.36
C LYS A 421 8.38 14.50 20.18
N GLU A 422 8.49 15.16 19.02
CA GLU A 422 9.21 14.61 17.86
C GLU A 422 10.73 14.56 18.11
N GLU A 423 11.30 15.56 18.78
CA GLU A 423 12.70 15.57 19.24
C GLU A 423 12.94 14.50 20.33
N GLU A 424 12.09 14.40 21.36
CA GLU A 424 12.14 13.34 22.38
C GLU A 424 12.03 11.96 21.75
N LEU A 425 11.15 11.75 20.76
CA LEU A 425 11.05 10.48 20.05
C LEU A 425 12.31 10.18 19.20
N SER A 426 12.99 11.22 18.71
CA SER A 426 14.27 11.09 18.00
C SER A 426 15.43 10.76 18.96
N VAL A 427 15.44 11.36 20.15
CA VAL A 427 16.41 11.10 21.21
C VAL A 427 16.19 9.71 21.79
N GLN A 428 14.95 9.30 22.06
CA GLN A 428 14.64 7.92 22.47
C GLN A 428 15.05 6.89 21.41
N LYS A 429 14.92 7.20 20.11
CA LYS A 429 15.44 6.34 19.03
C LYS A 429 16.96 6.27 19.02
N ARG A 430 17.67 7.38 19.28
CA ARG A 430 19.15 7.37 19.42
C ARG A 430 19.61 6.61 20.66
N VAL A 431 19.06 6.90 21.84
CA VAL A 431 19.37 6.19 23.09
C VAL A 431 19.04 4.70 22.99
N ARG A 432 17.98 4.33 22.28
CA ARG A 432 17.67 2.91 22.00
C ARG A 432 18.70 2.28 21.07
N ALA A 433 19.12 2.96 20.00
CA ALA A 433 20.17 2.48 19.11
C ALA A 433 21.54 2.36 19.81
N GLU A 434 21.89 3.31 20.69
CA GLU A 434 23.10 3.27 21.51
C GLU A 434 23.03 2.15 22.56
N ARG A 435 21.87 1.93 23.20
CA ARG A 435 21.68 0.84 24.16
C ARG A 435 21.66 -0.54 23.49
N ASP A 436 21.09 -0.65 22.29
CA ASP A 436 21.10 -1.88 21.50
C ASP A 436 22.51 -2.14 20.91
N GLY A 437 23.32 -1.09 20.70
CA GLY A 437 24.75 -1.17 20.36
C GLY A 437 25.61 -1.61 21.56
N ALA A 438 25.48 -0.95 22.71
CA ALA A 438 26.20 -1.29 23.94
C ALA A 438 25.88 -2.71 24.42
N LYS A 439 24.63 -3.17 24.29
CA LYS A 439 24.26 -4.57 24.54
C LYS A 439 24.91 -5.57 23.58
N LYS A 440 25.28 -5.13 22.37
CA LYS A 440 25.99 -5.96 21.40
C LYS A 440 27.48 -6.03 21.74
N GLU A 441 28.08 -4.94 22.19
CA GLU A 441 29.46 -4.91 22.71
C GLU A 441 29.59 -5.65 24.05
N GLU A 442 28.64 -5.52 24.98
CA GLU A 442 28.58 -6.33 26.21
C GLU A 442 28.32 -7.81 25.91
N GLY A 443 27.56 -8.13 24.85
CA GLY A 443 27.35 -9.50 24.37
C GLY A 443 28.62 -10.11 23.79
N GLU A 444 29.32 -9.39 22.91
CA GLU A 444 30.59 -9.83 22.32
C GLU A 444 31.71 -9.93 23.37
N ALA A 445 31.72 -9.05 24.38
CA ALA A 445 32.65 -9.14 25.52
C ALA A 445 32.32 -10.31 26.47
N ALA A 446 31.04 -10.63 26.68
CA ALA A 446 30.63 -11.79 27.49
C ALA A 446 30.86 -13.12 26.76
N GLU A 447 30.66 -13.21 25.44
CA GLU A 447 31.05 -14.40 24.66
C GLU A 447 32.58 -14.60 24.72
N GLY A 448 33.38 -13.54 24.53
CA GLY A 448 34.85 -13.63 24.63
C GLY A 448 35.37 -14.04 26.02
N GLN A 449 34.65 -13.70 27.10
CA GLN A 449 35.01 -14.10 28.46
C GLN A 449 34.49 -15.50 28.85
N VAL A 450 33.50 -16.03 28.13
CA VAL A 450 33.03 -17.42 28.30
C VAL A 450 33.97 -18.39 27.58
N ASP A 451 34.45 -18.08 26.38
CA ASP A 451 35.41 -18.93 25.64
C ASP A 451 36.70 -19.18 26.44
N GLU A 452 37.31 -18.14 27.04
CA GLU A 452 38.50 -18.32 27.92
C GLU A 452 38.21 -19.27 29.10
N THR A 453 37.01 -19.24 29.68
CA THR A 453 36.64 -20.14 30.79
C THR A 453 36.26 -21.56 30.36
N VAL A 454 35.95 -21.78 29.08
CA VAL A 454 35.63 -23.11 28.53
C VAL A 454 36.91 -23.83 28.10
N GLU A 455 37.91 -23.13 27.54
CA GLU A 455 39.23 -23.72 27.26
C GLU A 455 39.93 -24.24 28.54
N ASP A 456 39.82 -23.51 29.66
CA ASP A 456 40.32 -23.96 30.98
C ASP A 456 39.54 -25.18 31.56
N LEU A 457 38.30 -25.41 31.10
CA LEU A 457 37.42 -26.49 31.58
C LEU A 457 37.62 -27.79 30.80
N ASP A 458 37.79 -27.72 29.47
CA ASP A 458 38.16 -28.88 28.66
C ASP A 458 39.58 -29.39 29.01
N ALA A 459 40.51 -28.48 29.30
CA ALA A 459 41.84 -28.83 29.82
C ALA A 459 41.82 -29.53 31.19
N PHE A 460 40.75 -29.34 31.99
CA PHE A 460 40.55 -30.02 33.27
C PHE A 460 39.91 -31.41 33.11
N ILE A 461 39.09 -31.62 32.07
CA ILE A 461 38.34 -32.86 31.84
C ILE A 461 39.22 -33.94 31.16
N ASP A 462 40.11 -33.56 30.23
CA ASP A 462 41.07 -34.48 29.59
C ASP A 462 42.17 -35.02 30.54
N GLY A 463 42.18 -34.59 31.80
CA GLY A 463 43.11 -35.06 32.83
C GLY A 463 42.63 -36.25 33.67
N PHE A 464 41.41 -36.77 33.48
CA PHE A 464 40.79 -37.69 34.45
C PHE A 464 40.02 -38.92 33.90
N PHE A 465 40.22 -39.31 32.64
CA PHE A 465 39.72 -40.58 32.08
C PHE A 465 40.74 -41.32 31.20
#